data_AF-W7YBQ3-F1
#
_entry.id   AF-W7YBQ3-F1
#
_cell.length_a   1.000
_cell.length_b   1.000
_cell.length_c   1.000
_cell.angle_alpha   90.00
_cell.angle_beta   90.00
_cell.angle_gamma   90.00
#
_symmetry.space_group_name_H-M   'P 1'
#
loop_
_entity.id
_entity.type
_entity.pdbx_description
1 polymer ?
#
loop_
_entity_poly.entity_id
_entity_poly.type
_entity_poly.pdbx_seq_one_letter_code
_entity_poly.pdbx_strand_id
1 'polypeptide(L)'
;MGGIFSMQLNSGENDDFLYQWLLDGDMKNGKLVFYDGDLDQAFKIEFWDCYCIGVGEQMTSTGSSAMTMNLRISPAITRNRSEEHQKVWKVTDITPSDRAFGPGPVEEVEEQPELLKVECQGPDGKPWSKYIDEGEFIVYIQTANAIGEDVNINLGMPNRVIEFNGEVLNNNTLRHTIESNEDSITLVAKPKFK
;
A
#
# COMPACT_ATOMS: atom_id res chain seq x y z
N MET A 1 15.92 30.79 -11.90
CA MET A 1 16.05 29.63 -10.99
C MET A 1 14.77 28.83 -11.12
N GLY A 2 14.83 27.70 -11.83
CA GLY A 2 13.69 26.81 -12.06
C GLY A 2 13.95 25.43 -11.45
N GLY A 3 12.98 24.53 -11.53
CA GLY A 3 13.12 23.15 -11.05
C GLY A 3 12.69 22.93 -9.61
N ILE A 4 11.69 23.67 -9.13
CA ILE A 4 10.90 23.29 -7.95
C ILE A 4 9.46 23.09 -8.43
N PHE A 5 8.88 21.95 -8.08
CA PHE A 5 7.45 21.71 -8.28
C PHE A 5 6.73 21.94 -6.96
N SER A 6 5.64 22.71 -7.00
CA SER A 6 4.72 22.87 -5.87
C SER A 6 3.37 22.34 -6.32
N MET A 7 2.83 21.39 -5.56
CA MET A 7 1.61 20.67 -5.89
C MET A 7 0.68 20.67 -4.69
N GLN A 8 -0.62 20.71 -4.94
CA GLN A 8 -1.65 20.52 -3.94
C GLN A 8 -2.37 19.22 -4.25
N LEU A 9 -2.38 18.30 -3.30
CA LEU A 9 -3.02 17.00 -3.37
C LEU A 9 -4.17 16.97 -2.38
N ASN A 10 -5.21 16.19 -2.66
CA ASN A 10 -6.17 15.83 -1.62
C ASN A 10 -5.47 14.89 -0.65
N SER A 11 -5.70 15.10 0.64
CA SER A 11 -5.19 14.21 1.68
C SER A 11 -5.87 12.84 1.57
N GLY A 12 -5.09 11.77 1.72
CA GLY A 12 -5.54 10.39 1.69
C GLY A 12 -4.90 9.54 2.80
N GLU A 13 -5.20 8.25 2.82
CA GLU A 13 -4.70 7.32 3.86
C GLU A 13 -3.18 7.09 3.78
N ASN A 14 -2.58 7.31 2.61
CA ASN A 14 -1.16 7.06 2.36
C ASN A 14 -0.28 8.33 2.48
N ASP A 15 -0.74 9.40 3.13
CA ASP A 15 0.01 10.66 3.21
C ASP A 15 1.34 10.56 3.99
N ASP A 16 1.48 9.52 4.83
CA ASP A 16 2.67 9.26 5.65
C ASP A 16 3.96 9.15 4.83
N PHE A 17 3.89 8.61 3.61
CA PHE A 17 5.09 8.47 2.78
C PHE A 17 5.72 9.83 2.42
N LEU A 18 4.91 10.89 2.30
CA LEU A 18 5.39 12.22 1.94
C LEU A 18 6.17 12.83 3.09
N TYR A 19 5.66 12.66 4.31
CA TYR A 19 6.36 13.08 5.52
C TYR A 19 7.63 12.28 5.75
N GLN A 20 7.60 10.96 5.58
CA GLN A 20 8.80 10.13 5.64
C GLN A 20 9.84 10.58 4.62
N TRP A 21 9.43 10.80 3.36
CA TRP A 21 10.35 11.27 2.33
C TRP A 21 10.98 12.63 2.68
N LEU A 22 10.23 13.55 3.29
CA LEU A 22 10.78 14.82 3.79
C LEU A 22 11.81 14.61 4.92
N LEU A 23 11.52 13.70 5.84
CA LEU A 23 12.35 13.45 7.04
C LEU A 23 13.61 12.66 6.72
N ASP A 24 13.49 11.61 5.91
CA ASP A 24 14.61 10.76 5.51
C ASP A 24 15.62 11.51 4.65
N GLY A 25 15.14 12.52 3.90
CA GLY A 25 15.97 13.31 3.01
C GLY A 25 16.53 12.46 1.85
N ASP A 26 15.83 11.40 1.46
CA ASP A 26 16.22 10.53 0.36
C ASP A 26 15.96 11.17 -1.01
N MET A 27 16.80 10.83 -1.97
CA MET A 27 16.54 11.12 -3.38
C MET A 27 15.61 10.06 -3.96
N LYS A 28 14.52 10.49 -4.60
CA LYS A 28 13.63 9.61 -5.37
C LYS A 28 13.56 10.05 -6.83
N ASN A 29 13.23 9.10 -7.70
CA ASN A 29 12.98 9.33 -9.12
C ASN A 29 11.50 9.11 -9.40
N GLY A 30 10.92 9.80 -10.38
CA GLY A 30 9.50 9.65 -10.66
C GLY A 30 9.00 10.42 -11.88
N LYS A 31 7.69 10.44 -12.07
CA LYS A 31 7.01 11.17 -13.15
C LYS A 31 5.71 11.82 -12.68
N LEU A 32 5.40 12.99 -13.22
CA LEU A 32 4.10 13.62 -13.17
C LEU A 32 3.40 13.34 -14.50
N VAL A 33 2.19 12.78 -14.47
CA VAL A 33 1.42 12.45 -15.66
C VAL A 33 0.13 13.25 -15.66
N PHE A 34 -0.13 13.92 -16.78
CA PHE A 34 -1.31 14.73 -16.99
C PHE A 34 -2.19 14.02 -18.02
N TYR A 35 -3.43 13.78 -17.66
CA TYR A 35 -4.45 13.16 -18.52
C TYR A 35 -5.43 14.25 -18.99
N ASP A 36 -5.95 14.11 -20.21
CA ASP A 36 -7.10 14.88 -20.69
C ASP A 36 -8.40 14.22 -20.19
N GLY A 37 -9.54 14.89 -20.39
CA GLY A 37 -10.86 14.46 -19.88
C GLY A 37 -11.30 13.05 -20.31
N ASP A 38 -10.73 12.51 -21.39
CA ASP A 38 -10.98 11.16 -21.90
C ASP A 38 -9.94 10.12 -21.43
N LEU A 39 -9.16 10.42 -20.38
CA LEU A 39 -8.07 9.58 -19.85
C LEU A 39 -6.89 9.38 -20.82
N ASP A 40 -6.88 10.09 -21.95
CA ASP A 40 -5.73 10.13 -22.86
C ASP A 40 -4.57 10.91 -22.21
N GLN A 41 -3.37 10.34 -22.24
CA GLN A 41 -2.19 10.99 -21.67
C GLN A 41 -1.84 12.25 -22.48
N ALA A 42 -2.07 13.43 -21.90
CA ALA A 42 -1.76 14.71 -22.52
C ALA A 42 -0.25 14.96 -22.56
N PHE A 43 0.42 14.84 -21.41
CA PHE A 43 1.88 14.91 -21.33
C PHE A 43 2.41 14.36 -20.00
N LYS A 44 3.73 14.14 -19.93
CA LYS A 44 4.42 13.75 -18.69
C LYS A 44 5.65 14.61 -18.46
N ILE A 45 6.00 14.75 -17.19
CA ILE A 45 7.26 15.34 -16.72
C ILE A 45 7.98 14.28 -15.92
N GLU A 46 9.15 13.87 -16.37
CA GLU A 46 10.00 12.89 -15.69
C GLU A 46 11.05 13.61 -14.85
N PHE A 47 11.40 13.06 -13.69
CA PHE A 47 12.37 13.64 -12.80
C PHE A 47 13.27 12.60 -12.13
N TRP A 48 14.51 13.00 -11.86
CA TRP A 48 15.52 12.20 -11.17
C TRP A 48 16.22 13.01 -10.09
N ASP A 49 16.80 12.29 -9.13
CA ASP A 49 17.54 12.83 -8.00
C ASP A 49 16.70 13.91 -7.29
N CYS A 50 15.48 13.54 -6.88
CA CYS A 50 14.50 14.47 -6.37
C CYS A 50 14.43 14.43 -4.84
N TYR A 51 14.59 15.59 -4.23
CA TYR A 51 14.35 15.78 -2.81
C TYR A 51 12.93 16.30 -2.56
N CYS A 52 12.29 15.73 -1.55
CA CYS A 52 11.17 16.39 -0.90
C CYS A 52 11.70 17.53 -0.02
N ILE A 53 11.28 18.76 -0.31
CA ILE A 53 11.78 19.97 0.38
C ILE A 53 10.68 20.71 1.15
N GLY A 54 9.46 20.19 1.14
CA GLY A 54 8.37 20.70 1.94
C GLY A 54 7.13 19.85 1.81
N VAL A 55 6.52 19.56 2.95
CA VAL A 55 5.21 18.92 3.08
C VAL A 55 4.45 19.70 4.13
N GLY A 56 3.18 19.99 3.88
CA GLY A 56 2.33 20.63 4.87
C GLY A 56 0.86 20.51 4.54
N GLU A 57 0.05 20.28 5.56
CA GLU A 57 -1.40 20.21 5.43
C GLU A 57 -2.04 21.59 5.54
N GLN A 58 -3.13 21.75 4.79
CA GLN A 58 -4.02 22.88 4.91
C GLN A 58 -5.45 22.36 5.14
N MET A 59 -6.00 22.74 6.31
CA MET A 59 -7.38 22.54 6.67
C MET A 59 -8.08 23.91 6.75
N THR A 60 -9.17 24.08 6.02
CA THR A 60 -10.03 25.27 6.11
C THR A 60 -11.27 24.96 6.93
N SER A 61 -11.49 25.69 8.04
CA SER A 61 -12.66 25.56 8.91
C SER A 61 -13.95 26.19 8.33
N THR A 62 -13.86 26.84 7.17
CA THR A 62 -14.94 27.57 6.52
C THR A 62 -15.24 26.97 5.15
N GLY A 63 -15.92 25.82 5.14
CA GLY A 63 -16.39 25.16 3.91
C GLY A 63 -16.27 23.64 3.97
N SER A 64 -16.98 22.94 3.07
CA SER A 64 -16.94 21.48 2.92
C SER A 64 -15.68 20.98 2.20
N SER A 65 -14.58 21.74 2.24
CA SER A 65 -13.35 21.36 1.52
C SER A 65 -12.62 20.28 2.30
N ALA A 66 -12.33 19.18 1.63
CA ALA A 66 -11.49 18.10 2.14
C ALA A 66 -10.10 18.62 2.53
N MET A 67 -9.43 17.94 3.47
CA MET A 67 -8.05 18.25 3.85
C MET A 67 -7.14 18.17 2.63
N THR A 68 -6.26 19.16 2.46
CA THR A 68 -5.32 19.19 1.32
C THR A 68 -3.89 19.16 1.82
N MET A 69 -3.04 18.45 1.09
CA MET A 69 -1.60 18.43 1.29
C MET A 69 -0.89 19.30 0.26
N ASN A 70 0.05 20.11 0.73
CA ASN A 70 0.95 20.88 -0.10
C ASN A 70 2.30 20.17 -0.13
N LEU A 71 2.71 19.74 -1.33
CA LEU A 71 3.97 19.06 -1.58
C LEU A 71 4.89 19.98 -2.39
N ARG A 72 6.13 20.11 -1.94
CA ARG A 72 7.18 20.81 -2.67
C ARG A 72 8.39 19.89 -2.88
N ILE A 73 8.74 19.69 -4.14
CA ILE A 73 9.87 18.84 -4.53
C ILE A 73 10.88 19.61 -5.37
N SER A 74 12.15 19.25 -5.25
CA SER A 74 13.26 19.82 -6.02
C SER A 74 14.05 18.69 -6.68
N PRO A 75 13.79 18.41 -7.96
CA PRO A 75 14.60 17.47 -8.73
C PRO A 75 15.92 18.07 -9.21
N ALA A 76 16.95 17.23 -9.32
CA ALA A 76 18.21 17.60 -9.97
C ALA A 76 18.06 17.57 -11.48
N ILE A 77 17.32 16.57 -11.99
CA ILE A 77 17.08 16.40 -13.41
C ILE A 77 15.58 16.41 -13.68
N THR A 78 15.17 17.17 -14.69
CA THR A 78 13.78 17.21 -15.16
C THR A 78 13.78 17.06 -16.67
N ARG A 79 12.94 16.16 -17.18
CA ARG A 79 12.71 15.99 -18.60
C ARG A 79 11.24 16.22 -18.90
N ASN A 80 10.97 17.16 -19.79
CA ASN A 80 9.64 17.42 -20.33
C ASN A 80 9.71 17.34 -21.84
N ARG A 81 9.08 16.31 -22.42
CA ARG A 81 9.16 16.00 -23.85
C ARG A 81 10.62 15.86 -24.32
N SER A 82 11.14 16.84 -25.06
CA SER A 82 12.51 16.85 -25.60
C SER A 82 13.43 17.85 -24.88
N GLU A 83 12.91 18.57 -23.88
CA GLU A 83 13.70 19.49 -23.08
C GLU A 83 14.13 18.83 -21.79
N GLU A 84 15.43 18.94 -21.50
CA GLU A 84 16.03 18.41 -20.29
C GLU A 84 16.74 19.53 -19.55
N HIS A 85 16.49 19.61 -18.26
CA HIS A 85 17.16 20.52 -17.36
C HIS A 85 17.89 19.74 -16.28
N GLN A 86 19.17 20.07 -16.08
CA GLN A 86 20.03 19.43 -15.09
C GLN A 86 20.63 20.48 -14.15
N LYS A 87 20.60 20.20 -12.86
CA LYS A 87 21.29 20.97 -11.82
C LYS A 87 22.67 20.39 -11.55
N VAL A 88 23.56 21.23 -11.04
CA VAL A 88 24.97 20.91 -10.77
C VAL A 88 25.17 19.79 -9.74
N TRP A 89 24.17 19.52 -8.90
CA TRP A 89 24.23 18.52 -7.83
C TRP A 89 23.60 17.17 -8.22
N LYS A 90 23.26 16.96 -9.50
CA LYS A 90 22.78 15.66 -10.00
C LYS A 90 23.79 14.54 -9.67
N VAL A 91 23.26 13.37 -9.37
CA VAL A 91 24.04 12.14 -9.13
C VAL A 91 23.87 11.18 -10.30
N THR A 92 22.67 11.11 -10.86
CA THR A 92 22.34 10.25 -11.99
C THR A 92 22.87 10.86 -13.30
N ASP A 93 23.42 10.00 -14.16
CA ASP A 93 23.70 10.32 -15.56
C ASP A 93 22.61 9.69 -16.43
N ILE A 94 21.68 10.52 -16.91
CA ILE A 94 20.67 10.07 -17.88
C ILE A 94 21.15 10.37 -19.30
N THR A 95 21.10 9.36 -20.16
CA THR A 95 21.26 9.55 -21.60
C THR A 95 19.93 9.98 -22.23
N PRO A 96 19.96 10.69 -23.37
CA PRO A 96 18.74 11.09 -24.10
C PRO A 96 17.86 9.90 -24.52
N SER A 97 18.44 8.70 -24.63
CA SER A 97 17.76 7.45 -24.94
C SER A 97 17.19 6.72 -23.72
N ASP A 98 17.55 7.12 -22.50
CA ASP A 98 17.08 6.45 -21.28
C ASP A 98 15.60 6.75 -21.06
N ARG A 99 14.76 5.77 -21.41
CA ARG A 99 13.33 5.74 -21.08
C ARG A 99 13.14 5.02 -19.75
N ALA A 100 13.69 5.56 -18.66
CA ALA A 100 13.54 4.96 -17.33
C ALA A 100 12.06 4.75 -16.95
N PHE A 101 11.13 5.53 -17.53
CA PHE A 101 9.70 5.47 -17.19
C PHE A 101 8.75 5.10 -18.34
N GLY A 102 9.29 4.63 -19.49
CA GLY A 102 8.53 4.14 -20.65
C GLY A 102 7.56 5.16 -21.30
N PRO A 103 7.04 4.91 -22.52
CA PRO A 103 5.96 5.70 -23.12
C PRO A 103 4.55 5.28 -22.63
N GLY A 104 4.46 4.36 -21.68
CA GLY A 104 3.18 3.83 -21.22
C GLY A 104 2.50 4.72 -20.18
N PRO A 105 1.17 4.54 -19.98
CA PRO A 105 0.47 5.06 -18.82
C PRO A 105 1.23 4.71 -17.53
N VAL A 106 0.99 5.47 -16.46
CA VAL A 106 1.37 4.99 -15.12
C VAL A 106 0.61 3.67 -14.98
N GLU A 107 1.30 2.53 -14.96
CA GLU A 107 0.72 1.36 -14.33
C GLU A 107 0.42 1.84 -12.91
N GLU A 108 -0.86 1.99 -12.57
CA GLU A 108 -1.25 1.91 -11.18
C GLU A 108 -0.48 0.71 -10.66
N VAL A 109 0.39 0.95 -9.69
CA VAL A 109 0.91 -0.15 -8.90
C VAL A 109 -0.34 -0.63 -8.20
N GLU A 110 -1.05 -1.59 -8.80
CA GLU A 110 -2.08 -2.34 -8.13
C GLU A 110 -1.37 -2.92 -6.93
N GLU A 111 -1.54 -2.28 -5.78
CA GLU A 111 -0.94 -2.74 -4.55
C GLU A 111 -1.54 -4.13 -4.31
N GLN A 112 -0.73 -5.15 -4.57
CA GLN A 112 -1.23 -6.52 -4.59
C GLN A 112 -1.71 -6.89 -3.18
N PRO A 113 -2.80 -7.64 -3.07
CA PRO A 113 -3.31 -8.07 -1.77
C PRO A 113 -2.23 -8.86 -1.03
N GLU A 114 -1.86 -8.37 0.16
CA GLU A 114 -0.81 -8.97 0.98
C GLU A 114 -1.39 -9.44 2.33
N LEU A 115 -1.13 -10.70 2.67
CA LEU A 115 -1.43 -11.27 3.98
C LEU A 115 -0.27 -11.00 4.93
N LEU A 116 -0.40 -9.99 5.78
CA LEU A 116 0.66 -9.55 6.69
C LEU A 116 0.82 -10.48 7.89
N LYS A 117 -0.31 -10.89 8.48
CA LYS A 117 -0.30 -11.63 9.75
C LYS A 117 -1.53 -12.50 9.92
N VAL A 118 -1.33 -13.70 10.47
CA VAL A 118 -2.40 -14.60 10.94
C VAL A 118 -2.04 -15.15 12.30
N GLU A 119 -2.84 -14.83 13.31
CA GLU A 119 -2.66 -15.32 14.68
C GLU A 119 -3.92 -16.01 15.21
N CYS A 120 -3.71 -17.04 16.03
CA CYS A 120 -4.81 -17.72 16.72
C CYS A 120 -4.79 -17.32 18.20
N GLN A 121 -5.93 -16.86 18.71
CA GLN A 121 -6.10 -16.48 20.11
C GLN A 121 -7.32 -17.18 20.72
N GLY A 122 -7.29 -17.46 22.01
CA GLY A 122 -8.44 -17.94 22.74
C GLY A 122 -9.48 -16.84 22.92
N PRO A 123 -10.72 -17.17 23.31
CA PRO A 123 -11.76 -16.18 23.62
C PRO A 123 -11.36 -15.21 24.75
N ASP A 124 -10.36 -15.57 25.56
CA ASP A 124 -9.78 -14.75 26.63
C ASP A 124 -8.64 -13.82 26.15
N GLY A 125 -8.36 -13.78 24.84
CA GLY A 125 -7.32 -12.96 24.22
C GLY A 125 -5.90 -13.50 24.39
N LYS A 126 -5.71 -14.71 24.94
CA LYS A 126 -4.39 -15.33 25.06
C LYS A 126 -4.01 -16.08 23.79
N PRO A 127 -2.71 -16.27 23.49
CA PRO A 127 -2.27 -17.10 22.37
C PRO A 127 -2.86 -18.51 22.45
N TRP A 128 -3.46 -18.97 21.35
CA TRP A 128 -4.08 -20.29 21.25
C TRP A 128 -3.13 -21.28 20.58
N SER A 129 -2.85 -22.39 21.26
CA SER A 129 -1.87 -23.36 20.81
C SER A 129 -2.47 -24.35 19.82
N LYS A 130 -1.99 -24.25 18.58
CA LYS A 130 -2.33 -25.10 17.44
C LYS A 130 -2.16 -26.62 17.67
N TYR A 131 -1.42 -27.01 18.71
CA TYR A 131 -1.03 -28.40 18.96
C TYR A 131 -1.79 -29.06 20.11
N ILE A 132 -2.16 -28.30 21.14
CA ILE A 132 -2.66 -28.84 22.41
C ILE A 132 -4.05 -28.34 22.78
N ASP A 133 -4.44 -27.15 22.32
CA ASP A 133 -5.72 -26.56 22.73
C ASP A 133 -6.87 -27.15 21.89
N GLU A 134 -8.07 -27.13 22.49
CA GLU A 134 -9.33 -27.59 21.93
C GLU A 134 -10.43 -26.57 22.24
N GLY A 135 -11.50 -26.58 21.46
CA GLY A 135 -12.63 -25.67 21.64
C GLY A 135 -12.54 -24.43 20.75
N GLU A 136 -13.23 -23.37 21.18
CA GLU A 136 -13.33 -22.12 20.44
C GLU A 136 -12.01 -21.34 20.43
N PHE A 137 -11.68 -20.78 19.27
CA PHE A 137 -10.56 -19.86 19.08
C PHE A 137 -10.88 -18.83 18.00
N ILE A 138 -10.19 -17.70 18.05
CA ILE A 138 -10.33 -16.58 17.12
C ILE A 138 -9.08 -16.53 16.25
N VAL A 139 -9.27 -16.43 14.94
CA VAL A 139 -8.22 -16.17 13.96
C VAL A 139 -8.24 -14.68 13.66
N TYR A 140 -7.17 -13.98 14.06
CA TYR A 140 -6.94 -12.60 13.69
C TYR A 140 -6.13 -12.55 12.39
N ILE A 141 -6.62 -11.78 11.43
CA ILE A 141 -6.06 -11.64 10.10
C ILE A 141 -5.75 -10.16 9.90
N GLN A 142 -4.49 -9.87 9.56
CA GLN A 142 -4.09 -8.55 9.11
C GLN A 142 -3.69 -8.63 7.64
N THR A 143 -4.28 -7.76 6.83
CA THR A 143 -4.02 -7.66 5.40
C THR A 143 -3.75 -6.22 4.98
N ALA A 144 -3.07 -6.06 3.87
CA ALA A 144 -2.99 -4.80 3.13
C ALA A 144 -3.58 -5.01 1.74
N ASN A 145 -4.43 -4.09 1.29
CA ASN A 145 -5.00 -4.08 -0.06
C ASN A 145 -5.75 -5.36 -0.46
N ALA A 146 -6.34 -6.06 0.51
CA ALA A 146 -7.05 -7.31 0.28
C ALA A 146 -8.56 -7.21 0.54
N ILE A 147 -9.11 -6.03 0.81
CA ILE A 147 -10.56 -5.87 1.08
C ILE A 147 -11.36 -6.28 -0.16
N GLY A 148 -12.27 -7.23 0.02
CA GLY A 148 -13.08 -7.84 -1.05
C GLY A 148 -12.44 -9.06 -1.73
N GLU A 149 -11.18 -9.39 -1.41
CA GLU A 149 -10.48 -10.55 -1.97
C GLU A 149 -10.73 -11.82 -1.14
N ASP A 150 -10.73 -12.97 -1.83
CA ASP A 150 -10.83 -14.30 -1.21
C ASP A 150 -9.45 -14.80 -0.79
N VAL A 151 -9.23 -14.96 0.52
CA VAL A 151 -8.00 -15.55 1.05
C VAL A 151 -8.20 -17.00 1.48
N ASN A 152 -7.19 -17.83 1.25
CA ASN A 152 -7.12 -19.21 1.72
C ASN A 152 -6.08 -19.32 2.83
N ILE A 153 -6.53 -19.48 4.07
CA ILE A 153 -5.68 -19.54 5.25
C ILE A 153 -5.57 -20.99 5.71
N ASN A 154 -4.40 -21.58 5.52
CA ASN A 154 -4.09 -22.88 6.11
C ASN A 154 -3.71 -22.71 7.57
N LEU A 155 -4.55 -23.22 8.47
CA LEU A 155 -4.36 -23.04 9.91
C LEU A 155 -3.23 -23.90 10.47
N GLY A 156 -2.74 -24.89 9.72
CA GLY A 156 -1.56 -25.69 10.06
C GLY A 156 -1.77 -26.65 11.23
N MET A 157 -2.99 -27.18 11.39
CA MET A 157 -3.38 -28.03 12.52
C MET A 157 -3.70 -29.48 12.10
N PRO A 158 -2.74 -30.28 11.59
CA PRO A 158 -3.03 -31.58 10.96
C PRO A 158 -3.68 -32.63 11.89
N ASN A 159 -3.53 -32.45 13.21
CA ASN A 159 -4.05 -33.35 14.25
C ASN A 159 -5.44 -32.95 14.76
N ARG A 160 -6.03 -31.87 14.22
CA ARG A 160 -7.34 -31.34 14.62
C ARG A 160 -8.31 -31.35 13.46
N VAL A 161 -9.59 -31.36 13.79
CA VAL A 161 -10.69 -31.09 12.86
C VAL A 161 -11.21 -29.71 13.20
N ILE A 162 -11.15 -28.76 12.25
CA ILE A 162 -11.61 -27.39 12.47
C ILE A 162 -12.99 -27.22 11.84
N GLU A 163 -13.91 -26.64 12.61
CA GLU A 163 -15.26 -26.29 12.17
C GLU A 163 -15.42 -24.77 12.10
N PHE A 164 -16.06 -24.32 11.02
CA PHE A 164 -16.49 -22.93 10.82
C PHE A 164 -18.00 -22.92 10.53
N ASN A 165 -18.78 -22.18 11.30
CA ASN A 165 -20.24 -22.12 11.17
C ASN A 165 -20.94 -23.50 11.12
N GLY A 166 -20.37 -24.50 11.79
CA GLY A 166 -20.88 -25.88 11.81
C GLY A 166 -20.42 -26.77 10.65
N GLU A 167 -19.64 -26.25 9.68
CA GLU A 167 -19.05 -27.03 8.60
C GLU A 167 -17.57 -27.35 8.88
N VAL A 168 -17.16 -28.59 8.59
CA VAL A 168 -15.77 -29.01 8.74
C VAL A 168 -14.93 -28.48 7.58
N LEU A 169 -13.86 -27.74 7.89
CA LEU A 169 -12.94 -27.21 6.90
C LEU A 169 -12.14 -28.32 6.22
N ASN A 170 -12.09 -28.28 4.89
CA ASN A 170 -11.27 -29.22 4.13
C ASN A 170 -9.77 -28.92 4.37
N ASN A 171 -9.04 -29.92 4.85
CA ASN A 171 -7.62 -29.82 5.17
C ASN A 171 -7.26 -28.64 6.10
N ASN A 172 -8.20 -28.25 6.98
CA ASN A 172 -8.05 -27.11 7.89
C ASN A 172 -7.65 -25.79 7.18
N THR A 173 -8.09 -25.65 5.93
CA THR A 173 -7.94 -24.42 5.15
C THR A 173 -9.24 -23.65 5.20
N LEU A 174 -9.19 -22.43 5.73
CA LEU A 174 -10.30 -21.49 5.77
C LEU A 174 -10.29 -20.67 4.48
N ARG A 175 -11.42 -20.67 3.76
CA ARG A 175 -11.68 -19.70 2.70
C ARG A 175 -12.55 -18.60 3.26
N HIS A 176 -12.08 -17.36 3.20
CA HIS A 176 -12.78 -16.20 3.74
C HIS A 176 -12.56 -14.98 2.85
N THR A 177 -13.61 -14.18 2.66
CA THR A 177 -13.53 -12.91 1.94
C THR A 177 -13.19 -11.81 2.94
N ILE A 178 -12.10 -11.09 2.74
CA ILE A 178 -11.64 -10.06 3.67
C ILE A 178 -12.59 -8.86 3.64
N GLU A 179 -13.22 -8.54 4.77
CA GLU A 179 -14.11 -7.38 4.88
C GLU A 179 -13.38 -6.11 5.35
N SER A 180 -12.22 -6.26 6.01
CA SER A 180 -11.42 -5.19 6.61
C SER A 180 -9.95 -5.58 6.70
N ASN A 181 -9.03 -4.60 6.66
CA ASN A 181 -7.59 -4.83 6.83
C ASN A 181 -7.25 -5.47 8.19
N GLU A 182 -8.10 -5.27 9.19
CA GLU A 182 -8.10 -6.03 10.44
C GLU A 182 -9.41 -6.82 10.53
N ASP A 183 -9.31 -8.14 10.41
CA ASP A 183 -10.46 -9.05 10.44
C ASP A 183 -10.25 -10.14 11.51
N SER A 184 -11.35 -10.65 12.06
CA SER A 184 -11.32 -11.67 13.11
C SER A 184 -12.44 -12.68 12.94
N ILE A 185 -12.09 -13.97 12.99
CA ILE A 185 -13.02 -15.06 12.69
C ILE A 185 -12.98 -16.10 13.80
N THR A 186 -14.15 -16.45 14.34
CA THR A 186 -14.27 -17.49 15.36
C THR A 186 -14.43 -18.88 14.73
N LEU A 187 -13.63 -19.82 15.20
CA LEU A 187 -13.59 -21.22 14.76
C LEU A 187 -13.62 -22.16 15.96
N VAL A 188 -13.95 -23.42 15.71
CA VAL A 188 -13.95 -24.46 16.75
C VAL A 188 -13.00 -25.58 16.35
N ALA A 189 -12.02 -25.89 17.19
CA ALA A 189 -11.13 -27.03 17.02
C ALA A 189 -11.60 -28.23 17.82
N LYS A 190 -11.78 -29.37 17.14
CA LYS A 190 -12.12 -30.66 17.73
C LYS A 190 -10.97 -31.66 17.61
N PRO A 191 -10.86 -32.62 18.53
CA PRO A 191 -9.93 -33.73 18.39
C PRO A 191 -10.28 -34.56 17.15
N LYS A 192 -9.26 -34.96 16.40
CA LYS A 192 -9.41 -35.92 15.31
C LYS A 192 -9.63 -37.30 15.95
N PHE A 193 -10.89 -37.71 16.07
CA PHE A 193 -11.24 -39.02 16.64
C PHE A 193 -10.50 -40.13 15.87
N LYS A 194 -9.92 -41.05 16.63
CA LYS A 194 -9.15 -42.21 16.14
C LYS A 194 -10.06 -43.34 15.72
#